data_AF-A0A3D4Z4I3-F1
#
_entry.id   AF-A0A3D4Z4I3-F1
#
_cell.length_a   1.000
_cell.length_b   1.000
_cell.length_c   1.000
_cell.angle_alpha   90.00
_cell.angle_beta   90.00
_cell.angle_gamma   90.00
#
_symmetry.space_group_name_H-M   'P 1'
#
loop_
_entity.id
_entity.type
_entity.pdbx_description
1 polymer ?
#
loop_
_entity_poly.entity_id
_entity_poly.type
_entity_poly.pdbx_seq_one_letter_code
_entity_poly.pdbx_strand_id
1 'polypeptide(L)'
;MAGNAAPSGQGGGAYLGSFSNFCVNNTVYDNENGIGGGGLSLFTLGTANIYNNIVFANSAPAASGQDILIGGPATSGALFNNDFGEACVNDGMTVNCDPTTVANFTTGANINVDPLFVDAPNANFNLAEGSQAIDAGDVNAPDLPATDHDGNPRVVNGQVDMGALEAQPNIVTDPASLDFGDIGGNKSSSLSLIIANVGSLPADVSGLVLSDTVNYSLDLNAGSDPCAASSFTLPGGNNCTLSVIFSPKQNGLFNATLTINSNDPDEPALAVPLSGSAQAGG
;
A
#
# COMPACT_ATOMS: atom_id res chain seq x y z
N MET A 1 7.83 7.58 -7.90
CA MET A 1 8.66 8.76 -8.23
C MET A 1 7.76 9.97 -8.20
N ALA A 2 8.07 11.00 -7.41
CA ALA A 2 7.18 12.14 -7.29
C ALA A 2 7.90 13.48 -7.06
N GLY A 3 7.31 14.57 -7.55
CA GLY A 3 7.76 15.93 -7.28
C GLY A 3 9.10 16.32 -7.92
N ASN A 4 9.54 15.60 -8.97
CA ASN A 4 10.81 15.86 -9.62
C ASN A 4 10.65 16.89 -10.75
N ALA A 5 11.68 17.72 -10.95
CA ALA A 5 11.72 18.70 -12.03
C ALA A 5 12.99 18.56 -12.87
N ALA A 6 12.84 18.40 -14.18
CA ALA A 6 13.94 18.33 -15.15
C ALA A 6 13.83 19.46 -16.19
N PRO A 7 14.34 20.68 -15.93
CA PRO A 7 14.12 21.82 -16.82
C PRO A 7 14.78 21.69 -18.22
N SER A 8 15.80 20.84 -18.35
CA SER A 8 16.55 20.64 -19.60
C SER A 8 16.84 19.18 -19.94
N GLY A 9 15.98 18.24 -19.49
CA GLY A 9 16.17 16.79 -19.62
C GLY A 9 15.01 16.04 -20.31
N GLN A 10 15.01 14.71 -20.20
CA GLN A 10 13.91 13.82 -20.62
C GLN A 10 13.45 13.03 -19.39
N GLY A 11 12.13 12.79 -19.27
CA GLY A 11 11.58 12.01 -18.17
C GLY A 11 11.64 12.74 -16.83
N GLY A 12 10.68 13.63 -16.57
CA GLY A 12 10.62 14.40 -15.32
C GLY A 12 10.61 13.47 -14.10
N GLY A 13 9.84 12.37 -14.18
CA GLY A 13 9.88 11.28 -13.21
C GLY A 13 10.96 10.25 -13.52
N ALA A 14 10.93 9.64 -14.71
CA ALA A 14 11.90 8.62 -15.12
C ALA A 14 12.24 8.65 -16.61
N TYR A 15 13.50 8.32 -16.92
CA TYR A 15 13.97 8.05 -18.29
C TYR A 15 14.49 6.62 -18.41
N LEU A 16 13.95 5.85 -19.36
CA LEU A 16 14.34 4.47 -19.64
C LEU A 16 14.89 4.35 -21.07
N GLY A 17 16.21 4.16 -21.18
CA GLY A 17 16.94 4.10 -22.45
C GLY A 17 17.50 2.72 -22.79
N SER A 18 16.68 1.67 -22.75
CA SER A 18 17.09 0.29 -23.09
C SER A 18 16.44 -0.22 -24.37
N PHE A 19 16.96 -1.33 -24.92
CA PHE A 19 16.41 -1.95 -26.15
C PHE A 19 14.98 -2.46 -25.95
N SER A 20 14.66 -3.00 -24.78
CA SER A 20 13.30 -3.32 -24.35
C SER A 20 13.12 -2.79 -22.94
N ASN A 21 12.01 -2.10 -22.70
CA ASN A 21 11.70 -1.50 -21.41
C ASN A 21 10.44 -2.15 -20.84
N PHE A 22 10.46 -2.40 -19.54
CA PHE A 22 9.33 -2.89 -18.75
C PHE A 22 9.06 -1.91 -17.62
N CYS A 23 7.81 -1.54 -17.43
CA CYS A 23 7.37 -0.67 -16.34
C CYS A 23 6.10 -1.30 -15.77
N VAL A 24 6.19 -1.86 -14.57
CA VAL A 24 5.11 -2.62 -13.93
C VAL A 24 4.91 -2.15 -12.51
N ASN A 25 3.66 -1.82 -12.15
CA ASN A 25 3.28 -1.41 -10.79
C ASN A 25 4.12 -0.24 -10.24
N ASN A 26 4.17 0.87 -10.98
CA ASN A 26 4.83 2.10 -10.56
C ASN A 26 3.82 3.24 -10.38
N THR A 27 4.09 4.10 -9.40
CA THR A 27 3.42 5.39 -9.25
C THR A 27 4.39 6.50 -9.65
N VAL A 28 4.00 7.30 -10.63
CA VAL A 28 4.74 8.45 -11.17
C VAL A 28 3.83 9.66 -11.10
N TYR A 29 4.08 10.53 -10.13
CA TYR A 29 3.14 11.59 -9.74
C TYR A 29 3.80 12.97 -9.72
N ASP A 30 3.13 13.96 -10.30
CA ASP A 30 3.51 15.38 -10.15
C ASP A 30 4.98 15.66 -10.47
N ASN A 31 5.45 15.11 -11.60
CA ASN A 31 6.77 15.40 -12.12
C ASN A 31 6.67 16.38 -13.30
N GLU A 32 7.65 17.28 -13.41
CA GLU A 32 7.71 18.30 -14.45
C GLU A 32 8.97 18.11 -15.31
N ASN A 33 8.82 18.23 -16.63
CA ASN A 33 9.96 18.22 -17.54
C ASN A 33 9.85 19.31 -18.61
N GLY A 34 10.95 19.95 -18.99
CA GLY A 34 11.00 21.02 -19.99
C GLY A 34 10.88 20.62 -21.47
N ILE A 35 11.03 19.34 -21.86
CA ILE A 35 11.16 18.95 -23.29
C ILE A 35 10.25 17.75 -23.72
N GLY A 36 9.49 17.13 -22.80
CA GLY A 36 8.51 16.05 -23.08
C GLY A 36 8.68 14.80 -22.19
N GLY A 37 7.62 14.04 -21.91
CA GLY A 37 7.67 12.95 -20.93
C GLY A 37 7.74 13.49 -19.51
N GLY A 38 6.70 14.21 -19.06
CA GLY A 38 6.66 14.79 -17.71
C GLY A 38 6.78 13.71 -16.64
N GLY A 39 6.03 12.61 -16.80
CA GLY A 39 6.14 11.43 -15.95
C GLY A 39 7.24 10.47 -16.43
N LEU A 40 6.89 9.65 -17.41
CA LEU A 40 7.75 8.61 -17.98
C LEU A 40 8.22 8.99 -19.38
N SER A 41 9.52 8.87 -19.62
CA SER A 41 10.11 8.93 -20.95
C SER A 41 10.86 7.63 -21.26
N LEU A 42 10.45 6.95 -22.33
CA LEU A 42 11.05 5.70 -22.77
C LEU A 42 11.66 5.92 -24.15
N PHE A 43 12.95 5.66 -24.32
CA PHE A 43 13.58 5.58 -25.63
C PHE A 43 14.00 4.13 -25.89
N THR A 44 13.40 3.51 -26.91
CA THR A 44 13.57 2.08 -27.18
C THR A 44 13.77 1.81 -28.67
N LEU A 45 14.45 0.71 -28.98
CA LEU A 45 14.61 0.20 -30.35
C LEU A 45 13.86 -1.13 -30.55
N GLY A 46 13.24 -1.65 -29.49
CA GLY A 46 12.48 -2.90 -29.47
C GLY A 46 11.09 -2.64 -28.90
N THR A 47 10.86 -3.09 -27.66
CA THR A 47 9.54 -3.04 -27.02
C THR A 47 9.46 -2.07 -25.84
N ALA A 48 8.27 -1.49 -25.62
CA ALA A 48 7.89 -0.82 -24.39
C ALA A 48 6.65 -1.50 -23.80
N ASN A 49 6.80 -2.14 -22.65
CA ASN A 49 5.76 -2.91 -21.99
C ASN A 49 5.41 -2.23 -20.66
N ILE A 50 4.23 -1.62 -20.59
CA ILE A 50 3.80 -0.75 -19.50
C ILE A 50 2.49 -1.31 -18.94
N TYR A 51 2.54 -1.81 -17.71
CA TYR A 51 1.43 -2.51 -17.05
C TYR A 51 1.17 -1.99 -15.64
N ASN A 52 -0.08 -1.86 -15.23
CA ASN A 52 -0.44 -1.61 -13.84
C ASN A 52 0.18 -0.33 -13.25
N ASN A 53 0.48 0.70 -14.05
CA ASN A 53 1.10 1.92 -13.53
C ASN A 53 0.07 3.02 -13.31
N ILE A 54 0.32 3.87 -12.32
CA ILE A 54 -0.32 5.18 -12.20
C ILE A 54 0.70 6.23 -12.62
N VAL A 55 0.39 6.97 -13.68
CA VAL A 55 1.19 8.08 -14.20
C VAL A 55 0.28 9.29 -14.26
N PHE A 56 0.26 10.07 -13.18
CA PHE A 56 -0.78 11.06 -12.94
C PHE A 56 -0.21 12.44 -12.54
N ALA A 57 -0.92 13.50 -12.93
CA ALA A 57 -0.58 14.89 -12.64
C ALA A 57 0.82 15.32 -13.09
N ASN A 58 1.44 14.63 -14.05
CA ASN A 58 2.73 15.03 -14.59
C ASN A 58 2.56 16.10 -15.67
N SER A 59 3.59 16.90 -15.91
CA SER A 59 3.53 18.02 -16.84
C SER A 59 4.78 18.17 -17.71
N ALA A 60 4.57 18.66 -18.94
CA ALA A 60 5.64 19.03 -19.86
C ALA A 60 5.21 20.18 -20.82
N PRO A 61 6.13 21.06 -21.28
CA PRO A 61 5.81 22.10 -22.25
C PRO A 61 5.26 21.57 -23.57
N ALA A 62 4.13 22.16 -23.98
CA ALA A 62 3.49 22.09 -25.29
C ALA A 62 3.45 20.71 -26.01
N ALA A 63 2.35 20.00 -25.76
CA ALA A 63 1.63 19.10 -26.68
C ALA A 63 2.28 17.75 -27.08
N SER A 64 3.14 17.15 -26.25
CA SER A 64 3.37 15.71 -26.35
C SER A 64 3.97 15.07 -25.09
N GLY A 65 3.20 14.18 -24.47
CA GLY A 65 3.65 13.16 -23.53
C GLY A 65 3.79 13.67 -22.12
N GLN A 66 2.77 14.34 -21.59
CA GLN A 66 2.79 14.85 -20.22
C GLN A 66 2.97 13.72 -19.21
N ASP A 67 2.20 12.63 -19.36
CA ASP A 67 2.36 11.46 -18.51
C ASP A 67 3.38 10.50 -19.11
N ILE A 68 3.16 10.01 -20.34
CA ILE A 68 4.03 9.02 -20.96
C ILE A 68 4.49 9.51 -22.35
N LEU A 69 5.80 9.49 -22.58
CA LEU A 69 6.40 9.65 -23.89
C LEU A 69 7.24 8.41 -24.23
N ILE A 70 6.91 7.75 -25.32
CA ILE A 70 7.66 6.61 -25.86
C ILE A 70 8.24 7.00 -27.21
N GLY A 71 9.56 6.93 -27.37
CA GLY A 71 10.27 7.29 -28.58
C GLY A 71 11.07 6.13 -29.15
N GLY A 72 11.16 6.07 -30.48
CA GLY A 72 12.09 5.21 -31.19
C GLY A 72 11.60 4.75 -32.57
N PRO A 73 12.51 4.56 -33.55
CA PRO A 73 12.16 4.31 -34.95
C PRO A 73 11.54 2.94 -35.24
N ALA A 74 11.57 2.00 -34.29
CA ALA A 74 11.06 0.63 -34.44
C ALA A 74 10.23 0.19 -33.22
N THR A 75 9.71 1.16 -32.47
CA THR A 75 9.06 0.91 -31.19
C THR A 75 7.70 0.23 -31.36
N SER A 76 7.49 -0.81 -30.57
CA SER A 76 6.22 -1.52 -30.40
C SER A 76 6.01 -1.86 -28.93
N GLY A 77 4.88 -2.44 -28.57
CA GLY A 77 4.72 -3.02 -27.23
C GLY A 77 3.29 -3.04 -26.73
N ALA A 78 3.14 -2.87 -25.43
CA ALA A 78 1.88 -3.08 -24.74
C ALA A 78 1.65 -2.01 -23.66
N LEU A 79 0.44 -1.44 -23.62
CA LEU A 79 -0.04 -0.57 -22.55
C LEU A 79 -1.33 -1.17 -21.99
N PHE A 80 -1.26 -1.83 -20.84
CA PHE A 80 -2.43 -2.45 -20.21
C PHE A 80 -2.61 -2.00 -18.78
N ASN A 81 -3.87 -1.74 -18.40
CA ASN A 81 -4.24 -1.46 -17.02
C ASN A 81 -3.35 -0.36 -16.42
N ASN A 82 -3.21 0.77 -17.11
CA ASN A 82 -2.52 1.93 -16.56
C ASN A 82 -3.51 3.08 -16.38
N ASP A 83 -3.27 3.93 -15.38
CA ASP A 83 -3.96 5.19 -15.19
C ASP A 83 -3.06 6.33 -15.67
N PHE A 84 -3.44 6.98 -16.78
CA PHE A 84 -2.71 8.13 -17.31
C PHE A 84 -3.63 9.03 -18.15
N GLY A 85 -3.31 10.33 -18.20
CA GLY A 85 -4.02 11.30 -19.02
C GLY A 85 -3.59 11.31 -20.48
N GLU A 86 -2.29 11.14 -20.74
CA GLU A 86 -1.72 11.19 -22.10
C GLU A 86 -0.55 10.23 -22.28
N ALA A 87 -0.60 9.40 -23.32
CA ALA A 87 0.53 8.59 -23.78
C ALA A 87 0.84 8.89 -25.24
N CYS A 88 2.04 9.38 -25.51
CA CYS A 88 2.50 9.70 -26.85
C CYS A 88 3.57 8.71 -27.33
N VAL A 89 3.44 8.27 -28.57
CA VAL A 89 4.44 7.48 -29.27
C VAL A 89 5.01 8.26 -30.44
N ASN A 90 6.33 8.44 -30.41
CA ASN A 90 7.12 9.03 -31.49
C ASN A 90 7.88 7.91 -32.22
N ASP A 91 7.41 7.54 -33.42
CA ASP A 91 8.00 6.48 -34.25
C ASP A 91 9.19 6.96 -35.10
N GLY A 92 9.72 8.16 -34.81
CA GLY A 92 10.78 8.80 -35.58
C GLY A 92 10.29 9.52 -36.85
N MET A 93 9.00 9.41 -37.19
CA MET A 93 8.37 10.13 -38.31
C MET A 93 7.21 11.01 -37.84
N THR A 94 6.35 10.48 -36.97
CA THR A 94 5.15 11.11 -36.44
C THR A 94 5.05 10.91 -34.93
N VAL A 95 4.34 11.82 -34.27
CA VAL A 95 3.98 11.69 -32.87
C VAL A 95 2.47 11.44 -32.81
N ASN A 96 2.05 10.31 -32.25
CA ASN A 96 0.65 10.02 -31.95
C ASN A 96 0.44 10.01 -30.43
N CYS A 97 -0.46 10.87 -29.94
CA CYS A 97 -0.79 11.04 -28.52
C CYS A 97 -2.18 10.54 -28.15
N ASP A 98 -2.86 9.84 -29.06
CA ASP A 98 -4.13 9.19 -28.75
C ASP A 98 -3.87 7.77 -28.23
N PRO A 99 -4.12 7.51 -26.94
CA PRO A 99 -3.82 6.22 -26.30
C PRO A 99 -4.66 5.06 -26.85
N THR A 100 -5.74 5.34 -27.56
CA THR A 100 -6.60 4.31 -28.16
C THR A 100 -6.15 3.91 -29.57
N THR A 101 -5.31 4.72 -30.21
CA THR A 101 -4.88 4.51 -31.60
C THR A 101 -3.36 4.44 -31.75
N VAL A 102 -2.63 4.30 -30.65
CA VAL A 102 -1.17 4.17 -30.64
C VAL A 102 -0.74 3.04 -31.58
N ALA A 103 -0.16 3.39 -32.73
CA ALA A 103 0.24 2.42 -33.74
C ALA A 103 1.36 1.50 -33.20
N ASN A 104 1.33 0.22 -33.58
CA ASN A 104 2.27 -0.83 -33.13
C ASN A 104 2.22 -1.17 -31.64
N PHE A 105 1.21 -0.67 -30.92
CA PHE A 105 0.94 -1.05 -29.53
C PHE A 105 -0.39 -1.79 -29.41
N THR A 106 -0.39 -2.82 -28.58
CA THR A 106 -1.63 -3.40 -28.06
C THR A 106 -2.01 -2.66 -26.80
N THR A 107 -3.24 -2.19 -26.71
CA THR A 107 -3.74 -1.44 -25.56
C THR A 107 -5.02 -2.05 -25.03
N GLY A 108 -5.25 -1.95 -23.71
CA GLY A 108 -6.47 -2.46 -23.09
C GLY A 108 -6.58 -2.06 -21.63
N ALA A 109 -7.81 -1.84 -21.16
CA ALA A 109 -8.12 -1.54 -19.76
C ALA A 109 -7.33 -0.36 -19.13
N ASN A 110 -6.75 0.53 -19.93
CA ASN A 110 -6.19 1.79 -19.40
C ASN A 110 -7.33 2.73 -19.03
N ILE A 111 -7.14 3.49 -17.95
CA ILE A 111 -8.08 4.50 -17.46
C ILE A 111 -7.40 5.86 -17.38
N ASN A 112 -8.21 6.90 -17.16
CA ASN A 112 -7.75 8.27 -16.97
C ASN A 112 -8.68 8.92 -15.95
N VAL A 113 -8.35 8.73 -14.68
CA VAL A 113 -9.15 9.23 -13.56
C VAL A 113 -8.24 9.76 -12.47
N ASP A 114 -8.82 10.46 -11.50
CA ASP A 114 -8.10 10.76 -10.27
C ASP A 114 -7.83 9.45 -9.52
N PRO A 115 -6.56 9.10 -9.22
CA PRO A 115 -6.22 7.89 -8.47
C PRO A 115 -6.81 7.88 -7.05
N LEU A 116 -7.25 9.02 -6.52
CA LEU A 116 -7.72 9.18 -5.15
C LEU A 116 -6.67 8.72 -4.12
N PHE A 117 -5.46 9.29 -4.19
CA PHE A 117 -4.44 9.06 -3.16
C PHE A 117 -4.89 9.60 -1.79
N VAL A 118 -4.55 8.89 -0.72
CA VAL A 118 -4.89 9.29 0.66
C VAL A 118 -4.31 10.66 1.02
N ASP A 119 -3.02 10.91 0.72
CA ASP A 119 -2.38 12.21 1.00
C ASP A 119 -1.11 12.41 0.12
N ALA A 120 -1.33 12.61 -1.18
CA ALA A 120 -0.25 12.79 -2.16
C ALA A 120 0.73 13.95 -1.84
N PRO A 121 0.29 15.12 -1.33
CA PRO A 121 1.22 16.21 -0.95
C PRO A 121 2.23 15.82 0.12
N ASN A 122 1.91 14.84 0.98
CA ASN A 122 2.83 14.29 1.97
C ASN A 122 3.42 12.94 1.57
N ALA A 123 3.41 12.63 0.26
CA ALA A 123 3.93 11.40 -0.34
C ALA A 123 3.25 10.10 0.13
N ASN A 124 2.01 10.18 0.62
CA ASN A 124 1.19 9.00 0.87
C ASN A 124 0.38 8.67 -0.38
N PHE A 125 0.93 7.77 -1.19
CA PHE A 125 0.34 7.32 -2.45
C PHE A 125 -0.51 6.06 -2.32
N ASN A 126 -0.89 5.67 -1.10
CA ASN A 126 -1.90 4.63 -0.93
C ASN A 126 -3.22 5.09 -1.56
N LEU A 127 -3.92 4.18 -2.24
CA LEU A 127 -5.23 4.47 -2.81
C LEU A 127 -6.28 4.48 -1.69
N ALA A 128 -7.13 5.50 -1.70
CA ALA A 128 -8.26 5.60 -0.79
C ALA A 128 -9.44 4.74 -1.27
N GLU A 129 -10.31 4.37 -0.32
CA GLU A 129 -11.54 3.64 -0.61
C GLU A 129 -12.36 4.33 -1.72
N GLY A 130 -12.76 3.57 -2.73
CA GLY A 130 -13.51 4.05 -3.88
C GLY A 130 -12.67 4.49 -5.08
N SER A 131 -11.33 4.43 -4.99
CA SER A 131 -10.46 4.58 -6.17
C SER A 131 -10.80 3.54 -7.23
N GLN A 132 -10.86 3.97 -8.49
CA GLN A 132 -11.03 3.06 -9.63
C GLN A 132 -9.73 2.34 -10.00
N ALA A 133 -8.60 2.70 -9.38
CA ALA A 133 -7.33 2.02 -9.56
C ALA A 133 -7.19 0.77 -8.68
N ILE A 134 -8.10 0.58 -7.71
CA ILE A 134 -8.17 -0.62 -6.87
C ILE A 134 -8.74 -1.80 -7.67
N ASP A 135 -8.11 -2.98 -7.54
CA ASP A 135 -8.43 -4.23 -8.23
C ASP A 135 -8.46 -4.11 -9.76
N ALA A 136 -7.88 -3.05 -10.32
CA ALA A 136 -7.97 -2.69 -11.73
C ALA A 136 -6.73 -3.05 -12.55
N GLY A 137 -5.69 -3.62 -11.92
CA GLY A 137 -4.50 -4.11 -12.59
C GLY A 137 -4.66 -5.52 -13.19
N ASP A 138 -3.71 -5.91 -14.03
CA ASP A 138 -3.57 -7.26 -14.58
C ASP A 138 -2.60 -8.07 -13.71
N VAL A 139 -3.12 -9.11 -13.05
CA VAL A 139 -2.33 -10.08 -12.25
C VAL A 139 -1.36 -10.90 -13.11
N ASN A 140 -1.53 -10.93 -14.43
CA ASN A 140 -0.64 -11.62 -15.37
C ASN A 140 0.38 -10.68 -16.02
N ALA A 141 0.51 -9.45 -15.53
CA ALA A 141 1.53 -8.52 -16.00
C ALA A 141 2.93 -9.18 -15.94
N PRO A 142 3.78 -8.98 -16.96
CA PRO A 142 5.14 -9.52 -16.95
C PRO A 142 5.92 -9.04 -15.72
N ASP A 143 6.69 -9.91 -15.08
CA ASP A 143 7.54 -9.55 -13.94
C ASP A 143 6.81 -8.84 -12.79
N LEU A 144 5.52 -9.18 -12.58
CA LEU A 144 4.74 -8.69 -11.43
C LEU A 144 5.47 -9.02 -10.11
N PRO A 145 5.76 -8.02 -9.26
CA PRO A 145 6.46 -8.25 -7.99
C PRO A 145 5.57 -9.01 -7.00
N ALA A 146 6.19 -9.80 -6.11
CA ALA A 146 5.46 -10.56 -5.10
C ALA A 146 4.84 -9.68 -4.01
N THR A 147 5.47 -8.54 -3.72
CA THR A 147 5.02 -7.56 -2.72
C THR A 147 4.94 -6.17 -3.35
N ASP A 148 4.20 -5.28 -2.71
CA ASP A 148 4.18 -3.87 -3.03
C ASP A 148 5.40 -3.11 -2.48
N HIS A 149 5.39 -1.78 -2.60
CA HIS A 149 6.48 -0.92 -2.12
C HIS A 149 6.66 -0.97 -0.59
N ASP A 150 5.57 -1.18 0.16
CA ASP A 150 5.57 -1.21 1.63
C ASP A 150 5.81 -2.63 2.17
N GLY A 151 5.88 -3.63 1.28
CA GLY A 151 6.17 -5.02 1.61
C GLY A 151 4.93 -5.89 1.80
N ASN A 152 3.74 -5.32 1.61
CA ASN A 152 2.48 -6.05 1.68
C ASN A 152 2.31 -6.93 0.43
N PRO A 153 1.49 -8.00 0.47
CA PRO A 153 1.22 -8.85 -0.69
C PRO A 153 0.68 -8.04 -1.86
N ARG A 154 1.23 -8.27 -3.06
CA ARG A 154 0.77 -7.60 -4.28
C ARG A 154 -0.57 -8.14 -4.78
N VAL A 155 -0.83 -9.43 -4.59
CA VAL A 155 -2.05 -10.06 -5.10
C VAL A 155 -3.00 -10.27 -3.93
N VAL A 156 -4.03 -9.45 -3.85
CA VAL A 156 -5.07 -9.53 -2.82
C VAL A 156 -6.39 -9.93 -3.50
N ASN A 157 -7.09 -10.92 -2.94
CA ASN A 157 -8.33 -11.47 -3.52
C ASN A 157 -8.25 -11.90 -5.01
N GLY A 158 -7.03 -12.22 -5.49
CA GLY A 158 -6.78 -12.64 -6.87
C GLY A 158 -6.64 -11.50 -7.88
N GLN A 159 -6.68 -10.25 -7.41
CA GLN A 159 -6.53 -9.04 -8.21
C GLN A 159 -5.26 -8.28 -7.76
N VAL A 160 -4.89 -7.25 -8.51
CA VAL A 160 -3.83 -6.32 -8.16
C VAL A 160 -4.31 -4.90 -8.44
N ASP A 161 -3.81 -3.94 -7.67
CA ASP A 161 -4.03 -2.53 -7.93
C ASP A 161 -3.11 -2.02 -9.04
N MET A 162 -3.50 -0.90 -9.65
CA MET A 162 -2.55 -0.09 -10.40
C MET A 162 -1.70 0.76 -9.44
N GLY A 163 -0.46 1.01 -9.81
CA GLY A 163 0.48 1.80 -9.03
C GLY A 163 1.43 0.95 -8.18
N ALA A 164 2.22 1.63 -7.36
CA ALA A 164 3.29 1.05 -6.56
C ALA A 164 2.83 0.39 -5.26
N LEU A 165 1.64 0.72 -4.77
CA LEU A 165 1.09 0.26 -3.50
C LEU A 165 -0.16 -0.56 -3.75
N GLU A 166 -0.44 -1.51 -2.88
CA GLU A 166 -1.66 -2.31 -2.90
C GLU A 166 -2.58 -1.84 -1.76
N ALA A 167 -3.79 -1.40 -2.08
CA ALA A 167 -4.76 -0.94 -1.11
C ALA A 167 -5.34 -2.12 -0.35
N GLN A 168 -4.97 -2.21 0.92
CA GLN A 168 -5.43 -3.25 1.82
C GLN A 168 -5.46 -2.73 3.27
N PRO A 169 -6.20 -3.39 4.18
CA PRO A 169 -5.97 -3.20 5.60
C PRO A 169 -4.57 -3.73 5.97
N ASN A 170 -3.98 -3.16 7.02
CA ASN A 170 -2.74 -3.65 7.63
C ASN A 170 -2.80 -3.33 9.13
N ILE A 171 -2.96 -4.35 9.97
CA ILE A 171 -3.14 -4.24 11.40
C ILE A 171 -1.79 -4.40 12.10
N VAL A 172 -1.47 -3.42 12.93
CA VAL A 172 -0.30 -3.46 13.81
C VAL A 172 -0.71 -3.14 15.25
N THR A 173 0.16 -3.50 16.20
CA THR A 173 -0.03 -3.14 17.61
C THR A 173 1.17 -2.42 18.20
N ASP A 174 0.90 -1.46 19.08
CA ASP A 174 1.92 -0.80 19.89
C ASP A 174 1.55 -0.86 21.39
N PRO A 175 2.37 -1.52 22.22
CA PRO A 175 3.57 -2.29 21.85
C PRO A 175 3.23 -3.62 21.15
N ALA A 176 4.18 -4.20 20.42
CA ALA A 176 4.02 -5.51 19.76
C ALA A 176 3.93 -6.72 20.74
N SER A 177 4.23 -6.50 22.02
CA SER A 177 4.11 -7.49 23.09
C SER A 177 3.90 -6.79 24.43
N LEU A 178 3.23 -7.45 25.38
CA LEU A 178 2.99 -6.91 26.72
C LEU A 178 3.71 -7.74 27.78
N ASP A 179 4.73 -7.14 28.39
CA ASP A 179 5.42 -7.71 29.56
C ASP A 179 4.99 -7.00 30.84
N PHE A 180 4.22 -7.70 31.66
CA PHE A 180 3.74 -7.21 32.95
C PHE A 180 4.83 -7.25 34.03
N GLY A 181 5.97 -7.90 33.76
CA GLY A 181 7.00 -8.16 34.75
C GLY A 181 6.49 -8.95 35.95
N ASP A 182 7.17 -8.80 37.10
CA ASP A 182 6.70 -9.33 38.36
C ASP A 182 5.76 -8.32 39.04
N ILE A 183 4.49 -8.69 39.18
CA ILE A 183 3.50 -7.83 39.87
C ILE A 183 3.63 -7.93 41.39
N GLY A 184 4.51 -8.80 41.90
CA GLY A 184 4.74 -9.04 43.32
C GLY A 184 3.46 -9.51 44.01
N GLY A 185 3.17 -8.96 45.19
CA GLY A 185 1.94 -9.25 45.95
C GLY A 185 0.69 -8.52 45.44
N ASN A 186 0.76 -7.78 44.33
CA ASN A 186 -0.42 -7.14 43.75
C ASN A 186 -1.37 -8.19 43.18
N LYS A 187 -2.68 -7.93 43.29
CA LYS A 187 -3.70 -8.85 42.75
C LYS A 187 -3.82 -8.77 41.22
N SER A 188 -3.48 -7.63 40.63
CA SER A 188 -3.60 -7.38 39.20
C SER A 188 -2.69 -6.24 38.75
N SER A 189 -2.32 -6.25 37.47
CA SER A 189 -1.68 -5.15 36.75
C SER A 189 -2.31 -5.01 35.37
N SER A 190 -2.29 -3.81 34.81
CA SER A 190 -2.90 -3.50 33.51
C SER A 190 -1.89 -2.77 32.62
N LEU A 191 -1.80 -3.19 31.36
CA LEU A 191 -1.01 -2.51 30.34
C LEU A 191 -1.92 -2.09 29.18
N SER A 192 -1.59 -0.97 28.56
CA SER A 192 -2.31 -0.46 27.38
C SER A 192 -1.79 -1.12 26.12
N LEU A 193 -2.68 -1.35 25.17
CA LEU A 193 -2.36 -1.83 23.83
C LEU A 193 -3.12 -0.97 22.82
N ILE A 194 -2.39 -0.38 21.88
CA ILE A 194 -2.97 0.30 20.73
C ILE A 194 -3.06 -0.72 19.60
N ILE A 195 -4.23 -0.83 18.98
CA ILE A 195 -4.43 -1.55 17.72
C ILE A 195 -4.60 -0.47 16.64
N ALA A 196 -3.75 -0.47 15.63
CA ALA A 196 -3.78 0.51 14.55
C ALA A 196 -3.97 -0.20 13.21
N ASN A 197 -4.76 0.39 12.32
CA ASN A 197 -4.79 0.04 10.91
C ASN A 197 -3.91 1.03 10.16
N VAL A 198 -2.71 0.62 9.78
CA VAL A 198 -1.77 1.44 8.98
C VAL A 198 -1.99 1.30 7.48
N GLY A 199 -2.86 0.37 7.06
CA GLY A 199 -3.32 0.24 5.69
C GLY A 199 -4.31 1.33 5.28
N SER A 200 -4.68 1.36 4.01
CA SER A 200 -5.59 2.38 3.46
C SER A 200 -7.05 1.96 3.38
N LEU A 201 -7.32 0.64 3.41
CA LEU A 201 -8.69 0.12 3.45
C LEU A 201 -9.15 -0.22 4.87
N PRO A 202 -10.46 -0.21 5.14
CA PRO A 202 -10.99 -0.61 6.44
C PRO A 202 -10.63 -2.05 6.81
N ALA A 203 -10.16 -2.24 8.05
CA ALA A 203 -9.88 -3.54 8.62
C ALA A 203 -11.08 -4.03 9.43
N ASP A 204 -11.65 -5.17 9.06
CA ASP A 204 -12.68 -5.86 9.81
C ASP A 204 -12.03 -6.78 10.86
N VAL A 205 -11.89 -6.27 12.09
CA VAL A 205 -11.45 -7.07 13.23
C VAL A 205 -12.61 -7.96 13.65
N SER A 206 -12.47 -9.26 13.43
CA SER A 206 -13.50 -10.28 13.67
C SER A 206 -13.46 -10.87 15.07
N GLY A 207 -12.33 -10.74 15.78
CA GLY A 207 -12.23 -11.26 17.15
C GLY A 207 -10.91 -10.96 17.86
N LEU A 208 -11.01 -10.64 19.14
CA LEU A 208 -9.90 -10.54 20.09
C LEU A 208 -9.91 -11.77 21.00
N VAL A 209 -8.93 -12.67 20.86
CA VAL A 209 -8.93 -13.98 21.51
C VAL A 209 -7.72 -14.13 22.42
N LEU A 210 -7.95 -14.30 23.73
CA LEU A 210 -6.90 -14.64 24.70
C LEU A 210 -6.71 -16.15 24.79
N SER A 211 -5.46 -16.61 24.71
CA SER A 211 -5.11 -18.02 24.93
C SER A 211 -5.26 -18.44 26.41
N ASP A 212 -5.22 -17.49 27.34
CA ASP A 212 -5.42 -17.69 28.78
C ASP A 212 -6.41 -16.65 29.33
N THR A 213 -7.67 -17.03 29.42
CA THR A 213 -8.73 -16.19 30.01
C THR A 213 -8.86 -16.37 31.53
N VAL A 214 -8.00 -17.19 32.16
CA VAL A 214 -8.01 -17.43 33.61
C VAL A 214 -7.17 -16.36 34.31
N ASN A 215 -6.00 -16.05 33.74
CA ASN A 215 -5.06 -15.08 34.29
C ASN A 215 -5.06 -13.75 33.52
N TYR A 216 -5.59 -13.69 32.31
CA TYR A 216 -5.72 -12.45 31.54
C TYR A 216 -7.17 -12.13 31.20
N SER A 217 -7.48 -10.84 31.09
CA SER A 217 -8.76 -10.32 30.62
C SER A 217 -8.55 -9.02 29.83
N LEU A 218 -9.55 -8.61 29.05
CA LEU A 218 -9.50 -7.39 28.24
C LEU A 218 -10.46 -6.34 28.81
N ASP A 219 -9.99 -5.11 28.94
CA ASP A 219 -10.84 -3.93 29.06
C ASP A 219 -10.86 -3.19 27.72
N LEU A 220 -11.97 -3.33 27.01
CA LEU A 220 -12.19 -2.76 25.68
C LEU A 220 -12.58 -1.28 25.72
N ASN A 221 -12.83 -0.73 26.91
CA ASN A 221 -13.26 0.66 27.09
C ASN A 221 -12.12 1.56 27.63
N ALA A 222 -10.89 1.06 27.62
CA ALA A 222 -9.72 1.79 28.09
C ALA A 222 -9.18 2.78 27.03
N GLY A 223 -8.45 3.80 27.49
CA GLY A 223 -7.84 4.82 26.63
C GLY A 223 -8.77 5.99 26.29
N SER A 224 -8.27 6.94 25.49
CA SER A 224 -9.08 8.05 24.94
C SER A 224 -9.98 7.62 23.80
N ASP A 225 -9.52 6.63 23.01
CA ASP A 225 -10.16 6.13 21.80
C ASP A 225 -10.37 4.61 21.94
N PRO A 226 -11.33 4.17 22.76
CA PRO A 226 -11.52 2.76 23.08
C PRO A 226 -11.98 1.94 21.88
N CYS A 227 -11.50 0.70 21.75
CA CYS A 227 -12.01 -0.23 20.74
C CYS A 227 -13.49 -0.60 20.96
N ALA A 228 -14.00 -0.49 22.19
CA ALA A 228 -15.39 -0.62 22.64
C ALA A 228 -16.08 -1.99 22.40
N ALA A 229 -15.54 -2.84 21.52
CA ALA A 229 -16.07 -4.14 21.16
C ALA A 229 -14.93 -5.12 20.81
N SER A 230 -15.22 -6.42 20.85
CA SER A 230 -14.28 -7.48 20.46
C SER A 230 -14.29 -7.76 18.95
N SER A 231 -15.22 -7.14 18.23
CA SER A 231 -15.33 -7.17 16.77
C SER A 231 -15.79 -5.80 16.30
N PHE A 232 -15.06 -5.19 15.36
CA PHE A 232 -15.29 -3.84 14.89
C PHE A 232 -14.59 -3.62 13.55
N THR A 233 -15.01 -2.59 12.82
CA THR A 233 -14.29 -2.12 11.64
C THR A 233 -13.41 -0.94 12.03
N LEU A 234 -12.12 -1.02 11.74
CA LEU A 234 -11.13 0.02 11.98
C LEU A 234 -10.75 0.66 10.64
N PRO A 235 -11.16 1.91 10.36
CA PRO A 235 -10.80 2.59 9.12
C PRO A 235 -9.28 2.68 8.93
N GLY A 236 -8.83 2.74 7.67
CA GLY A 236 -7.42 2.96 7.35
C GLY A 236 -6.87 4.25 7.97
N GLY A 237 -5.65 4.20 8.49
CA GLY A 237 -5.00 5.30 9.21
C GLY A 237 -5.50 5.56 10.63
N ASN A 238 -6.54 4.84 11.10
CA ASN A 238 -7.08 5.00 12.45
C ASN A 238 -6.52 3.96 13.43
N ASN A 239 -6.69 4.23 14.71
CA ASN A 239 -6.37 3.31 15.79
C ASN A 239 -7.47 3.27 16.85
N CYS A 240 -7.41 2.25 17.69
CA CYS A 240 -8.18 2.18 18.93
C CYS A 240 -7.30 1.61 20.05
N THR A 241 -7.71 1.85 21.29
CA THR A 241 -6.99 1.40 22.48
C THR A 241 -7.82 0.38 23.25
N LEU A 242 -7.14 -0.60 23.81
CA LEU A 242 -7.67 -1.45 24.87
C LEU A 242 -6.62 -1.62 25.98
N SER A 243 -7.02 -2.16 27.12
CA SER A 243 -6.09 -2.60 28.14
C SER A 243 -6.16 -4.10 28.33
N VAL A 244 -5.00 -4.74 28.44
CA VAL A 244 -4.89 -6.13 28.87
C VAL A 244 -4.61 -6.13 30.37
N ILE A 245 -5.40 -6.89 31.11
CA ILE A 245 -5.33 -6.98 32.57
C ILE A 245 -4.80 -8.36 32.93
N PHE A 246 -3.65 -8.39 33.60
CA PHE A 246 -3.05 -9.59 34.19
C PHE A 246 -3.50 -9.71 35.65
N SER A 247 -4.17 -10.81 36.01
CA SER A 247 -4.76 -11.09 37.33
C SER A 247 -4.53 -12.56 37.75
N PRO A 248 -3.26 -12.96 37.96
CA PRO A 248 -2.88 -14.34 38.23
C PRO A 248 -3.53 -14.89 39.50
N LYS A 249 -3.95 -16.16 39.48
CA LYS A 249 -4.61 -16.81 40.63
C LYS A 249 -3.65 -17.47 41.62
N GLN A 250 -2.42 -17.70 41.18
CA GLN A 250 -1.38 -18.39 41.95
C GLN A 250 -0.02 -17.80 41.62
N ASN A 251 0.97 -18.10 42.45
CA ASN A 251 2.35 -17.73 42.17
C ASN A 251 2.87 -18.52 40.97
N GLY A 252 3.63 -17.87 40.11
CA GLY A 252 4.19 -18.50 38.92
C GLY A 252 4.52 -17.52 37.82
N LEU A 253 5.09 -18.07 36.74
CA LEU A 253 5.29 -17.40 35.46
C LEU A 253 4.12 -17.76 34.53
N PHE A 254 3.55 -16.77 33.87
CA PHE A 254 2.41 -16.91 32.98
C PHE A 254 2.79 -16.30 31.63
N ASN A 255 2.62 -17.11 30.58
CA ASN A 255 2.76 -16.68 29.19
C ASN A 255 1.45 -16.95 28.48
N ALA A 256 1.00 -15.99 27.69
CA ALA A 256 -0.21 -16.08 26.90
C ALA A 256 -0.05 -15.33 25.57
N THR A 257 -1.08 -15.40 24.73
CA THR A 257 -1.16 -14.68 23.48
C THR A 257 -2.54 -14.06 23.37
N LEU A 258 -2.59 -12.79 23.00
CA LEU A 258 -3.78 -12.15 22.46
C LEU A 258 -3.70 -12.25 20.93
N THR A 259 -4.64 -12.95 20.31
CA THR A 259 -4.77 -13.04 18.86
C THR A 259 -5.82 -12.07 18.38
N ILE A 260 -5.46 -11.20 17.44
CA ILE A 260 -6.34 -10.27 16.75
C ILE A 260 -6.63 -10.89 15.38
N ASN A 261 -7.87 -11.35 15.18
CA ASN A 261 -8.29 -11.90 13.89
C ASN A 261 -8.90 -10.79 13.05
N SER A 262 -8.46 -10.64 11.81
CA SER A 262 -8.89 -9.58 10.90
C SER A 262 -8.97 -10.08 9.45
N ASN A 263 -9.43 -9.21 8.55
CA ASN A 263 -9.32 -9.38 7.10
C ASN A 263 -7.99 -8.84 6.53
N ASP A 264 -6.99 -8.65 7.38
CA ASP A 264 -5.64 -8.27 6.96
C ASP A 264 -5.03 -9.39 6.08
N PRO A 265 -4.69 -9.14 4.81
CA PRO A 265 -4.26 -10.20 3.89
C PRO A 265 -2.92 -10.83 4.26
N ASP A 266 -2.01 -10.09 4.90
CA ASP A 266 -0.69 -10.58 5.26
C ASP A 266 -0.66 -11.26 6.64
N GLU A 267 -1.41 -10.71 7.59
CA GLU A 267 -1.49 -11.18 8.97
C GLU A 267 -2.94 -11.31 9.48
N PRO A 268 -3.74 -12.25 8.93
CA PRO A 268 -5.16 -12.40 9.29
C PRO A 268 -5.39 -12.83 10.75
N ALA A 269 -4.32 -13.22 11.46
CA ALA A 269 -4.32 -13.58 12.86
C ALA A 269 -3.05 -13.06 13.57
N LEU A 270 -2.99 -11.74 13.78
CA LEU A 270 -1.88 -11.08 14.47
C LEU A 270 -1.77 -11.57 15.92
N ALA A 271 -0.60 -12.07 16.28
CA ALA A 271 -0.32 -12.59 17.61
C ALA A 271 0.46 -11.57 18.46
N VAL A 272 -0.14 -11.15 19.57
CA VAL A 272 0.49 -10.26 20.58
C VAL A 272 0.91 -11.11 21.79
N PRO A 273 2.22 -11.37 22.00
CA PRO A 273 2.69 -12.13 23.14
C PRO A 273 2.47 -11.38 24.45
N LEU A 274 2.07 -12.12 25.48
CA LEU A 274 1.86 -11.64 26.84
C LEU A 274 2.75 -12.42 27.81
N SER A 275 3.41 -11.73 28.74
CA SER A 275 4.20 -12.36 29.81
C SER A 275 4.01 -11.67 31.14
N GLY A 276 4.10 -12.41 32.24
CA GLY A 276 4.11 -11.83 33.59
C GLY A 276 4.35 -12.89 34.67
N SER A 277 4.72 -12.45 35.87
CA SER A 277 4.83 -13.32 37.03
C SER A 277 4.18 -12.74 38.28
N ALA A 278 3.81 -13.62 39.21
CA ALA A 278 3.35 -13.24 40.54
C ALA A 278 4.05 -14.05 41.64
N GLN A 279 4.30 -13.38 42.77
CA GLN A 279 4.87 -13.96 43.98
C GLN A 279 3.96 -13.64 45.17
N ALA A 280 3.95 -14.50 46.20
CA ALA A 280 3.26 -14.15 47.44
C ALA A 280 3.94 -12.92 48.05
N GLY A 281 3.17 -11.89 48.40
CA GLY A 281 3.69 -10.75 49.15
C GLY A 281 4.35 -11.25 50.44
N GLY A 282 5.64 -10.97 50.59
CA GLY A 282 6.44 -11.32 51.77
C GLY A 282 6.03 -10.56 53.03
#